data_AF-A0A936LWS0-F1
#
_entry.id   AF-A0A936LWS0-F1
#
_cell.length_a   1.000
_cell.length_b   1.000
_cell.length_c   1.000
_cell.angle_alpha   90.00
_cell.angle_beta   90.00
_cell.angle_gamma   90.00
#
_symmetry.space_group_name_H-M   'P 1'
#
loop_
_entity.id
_entity.type
_entity.pdbx_description
1 polymer ?
#
loop_
_entity_poly.entity_id
_entity_poly.type
_entity_poly.pdbx_seq_one_letter_code
_entity_poly.pdbx_strand_id
1 'polypeptide(L)'
;MGASVSRNWSASNSGALRAWDPRPALDEQRAIAGVLGALDDKIEQNRRTARALERLARAIFRAWFVDFEPVKAKAAGATSFPSMPQPVFDALPTRFVDSAIGPVPEGWEVKSNQ
;
A
#
# COMPACT_ATOMS: atom_id res chain seq x y z
N MET A 1 -7.19 11.68 21.54
CA MET A 1 -5.84 12.27 21.68
C MET A 1 -5.12 12.11 20.36
N GLY A 2 -5.15 13.13 19.51
CA GLY A 2 -4.44 13.15 18.22
C GLY A 2 -3.69 14.47 18.14
N ALA A 3 -2.37 14.42 18.03
CA ALA A 3 -1.54 15.61 17.99
C ALA A 3 -1.79 16.39 16.69
N SER A 4 -2.42 17.56 16.80
CA SER A 4 -2.50 18.55 15.73
C SER A 4 -1.09 19.11 15.48
N VAL A 5 -0.48 18.75 14.35
CA VAL A 5 0.70 19.45 13.84
C VAL A 5 0.21 20.70 13.12
N SER A 6 0.06 21.79 13.88
CA SER A 6 -0.21 23.12 13.34
C SER A 6 1.05 23.65 12.67
N ARG A 7 1.14 23.60 11.34
CA ARG A 7 2.16 24.35 10.59
C ARG A 7 1.77 25.82 10.60
N ASN A 8 2.33 26.57 11.55
CA ASN A 8 2.21 28.02 11.63
C ASN A 8 3.09 28.65 10.54
N TRP A 9 2.50 28.99 9.39
CA TRP A 9 3.15 29.88 8.42
C TRP A 9 2.75 31.31 8.81
N SER A 10 3.61 31.96 9.61
CA SER A 10 3.45 33.38 9.92
C SER A 10 3.60 34.16 8.61
N ALA A 11 2.50 34.72 8.13
CA ALA A 11 2.47 35.70 7.05
C ALA A 11 3.12 36.99 7.56
N SER A 12 4.44 37.04 7.57
CA SER A 12 5.23 38.24 7.89
C SER A 12 6.54 38.17 7.13
N ASN A 13 6.48 38.40 5.80
CA ASN A 13 7.65 38.84 5.04
C ASN A 13 7.27 39.48 3.69
N SER A 14 6.28 40.38 3.68
CA SER A 14 5.88 41.07 2.45
C SER A 14 6.89 42.12 1.95
N GLY A 15 7.89 42.49 2.77
CA GLY A 15 8.98 43.40 2.38
C GLY A 15 10.28 42.72 1.91
N ALA A 16 10.51 41.46 2.29
CA ALA A 16 11.79 40.76 2.05
C ALA A 16 11.88 40.05 0.70
N LEU A 17 10.76 39.85 -0.01
CA LEU A 17 10.73 39.16 -1.30
C LEU A 17 11.27 40.00 -2.48
N ARG A 18 11.62 41.28 -2.27
CA ARG A 18 12.19 42.13 -3.33
C ARG A 18 13.72 42.10 -3.42
N ALA A 19 14.41 41.47 -2.47
CA ALA A 19 15.87 41.53 -2.35
C ALA A 19 16.60 40.21 -2.68
N TRP A 20 15.90 39.13 -3.02
CA TRP A 20 16.50 37.92 -3.59
C TRP A 20 16.11 37.85 -5.07
N ASP A 21 16.96 38.35 -5.97
CA ASP A 21 16.84 37.97 -7.38
C ASP A 21 18.09 38.22 -8.24
N PRO A 22 19.14 37.38 -8.16
CA PRO A 22 19.88 37.09 -9.37
C PRO A 22 19.06 36.06 -10.16
N ARG A 23 18.21 36.51 -11.09
CA ARG A 23 17.57 35.58 -12.04
C ARG A 23 18.70 34.91 -12.81
N PRO A 24 18.82 33.57 -12.73
CA PRO A 24 19.71 32.85 -13.62
C PRO A 24 19.37 33.20 -15.06
N ALA A 25 20.32 33.06 -15.98
CA ALA A 25 20.02 33.24 -17.40
C ALA A 25 18.92 32.25 -17.84
N LEU A 26 18.17 32.59 -18.90
CA LEU A 26 16.99 31.82 -19.29
C LEU A 26 17.31 30.35 -19.64
N ASP A 27 18.50 30.08 -20.13
CA ASP A 27 19.03 28.74 -20.37
C ASP A 27 19.21 27.96 -19.05
N GLU A 28 19.79 28.60 -18.03
CA GLU A 28 19.95 28.01 -16.71
C GLU A 28 18.60 27.77 -16.03
N GLN A 29 17.66 28.71 -16.14
CA GLN A 29 16.28 28.52 -15.65
C GLN A 29 15.60 27.32 -16.32
N ARG A 30 15.76 27.16 -17.65
CA ARG A 30 15.21 26.02 -18.39
C ARG A 30 15.86 24.70 -17.97
N ALA A 31 17.17 24.70 -17.76
CA ALA A 31 17.87 23.52 -17.26
C ALA A 31 17.37 23.12 -15.86
N ILE A 32 17.26 24.09 -14.94
CA ILE A 32 16.71 23.88 -13.60
C ILE A 32 15.27 23.34 -13.67
N ALA A 33 14.41 23.98 -14.46
CA ALA A 33 13.02 23.55 -14.64
C ALA A 33 12.92 22.14 -15.25
N GLY A 34 13.81 21.80 -16.18
CA GLY A 34 13.86 20.47 -16.78
C GLY A 34 14.23 19.39 -15.76
N VAL A 35 15.25 19.64 -14.92
CA VAL A 35 15.65 18.71 -13.87
C VAL A 35 14.55 18.55 -12.83
N LEU A 36 13.96 19.66 -12.35
CA LEU A 36 12.87 19.61 -11.38
C LEU A 36 11.62 18.91 -11.94
N GLY A 37 11.27 19.18 -13.20
CA GLY A 37 10.16 18.50 -13.88
C GLY A 37 10.38 16.99 -13.97
N ALA A 38 11.59 16.55 -14.32
CA ALA A 38 11.93 15.12 -14.36
C ALA A 38 11.83 14.46 -12.96
N LEU A 39 12.19 15.19 -11.90
CA LEU A 39 12.04 14.71 -10.52
C LEU A 39 10.57 14.62 -10.09
N ASP A 40 9.76 15.62 -10.43
CA ASP A 40 8.32 15.61 -10.16
C ASP A 40 7.61 14.45 -10.89
N ASP A 41 7.97 14.22 -12.15
CA ASP A 41 7.48 13.07 -12.93
C ASP A 41 7.86 11.75 -12.24
N LYS A 42 9.08 11.65 -11.72
CA LYS A 42 9.53 10.45 -11.00
C LYS A 42 8.78 10.25 -9.68
N ILE A 43 8.51 11.33 -8.95
CA ILE A 43 7.71 11.28 -7.72
C ILE A 43 6.30 10.78 -8.02
N GLU A 44 5.66 11.30 -9.06
CA GLU A 44 4.32 10.85 -9.44
C GLU A 44 4.32 9.39 -9.92
N GLN A 45 5.32 8.98 -10.68
CA GLN A 45 5.48 7.58 -11.06
C GLN A 45 5.61 6.67 -9.82
N ASN A 46 6.44 7.04 -8.85
CA ASN A 46 6.61 6.28 -7.61
C ASN A 46 5.30 6.21 -6.81
N ARG A 47 4.53 7.30 -6.74
CA ARG A 47 3.20 7.32 -6.09
C ARG A 47 2.19 6.42 -6.81
N ARG A 48 2.22 6.32 -8.13
CA ARG A 48 1.37 5.39 -8.89
C ARG A 48 1.72 3.93 -8.60
N THR A 49 3.01 3.60 -8.58
CA THR A 49 3.47 2.25 -8.24
C THR A 49 3.08 1.87 -6.82
N ALA A 50 3.25 2.78 -5.84
CA ALA A 50 2.84 2.53 -4.46
C ALA A 50 1.34 2.23 -4.34
N ARG A 51 0.49 3.01 -5.01
CA ARG A 51 -0.97 2.77 -5.06
C ARG A 51 -1.32 1.42 -5.70
N ALA A 52 -0.59 1.01 -6.74
CA ALA A 52 -0.78 -0.29 -7.38
C ALA A 52 -0.40 -1.45 -6.45
N LEU A 53 0.75 -1.34 -5.75
CA LEU A 53 1.19 -2.34 -4.77
C LEU A 53 0.20 -2.48 -3.62
N GLU A 54 -0.35 -1.37 -3.12
CA GLU A 54 -1.36 -1.41 -2.07
C GLU A 54 -2.63 -2.13 -2.53
N ARG A 55 -3.09 -1.86 -3.77
CA ARG A 55 -4.23 -2.55 -4.36
C ARG A 55 -4.00 -4.05 -4.49
N LEU A 56 -2.81 -4.46 -4.94
CA LEU A 56 -2.45 -5.87 -5.05
C LEU A 56 -2.38 -6.54 -3.67
N ALA A 57 -1.73 -5.91 -2.69
CA ALA A 57 -1.63 -6.42 -1.33
C ALA A 57 -3.03 -6.60 -0.70
N ARG A 58 -3.92 -5.63 -0.89
CA ARG A 58 -5.32 -5.70 -0.41
C ARG A 58 -6.09 -6.84 -1.07
N ALA A 59 -5.92 -7.04 -2.38
CA ALA A 59 -6.56 -8.12 -3.11
C ALA A 59 -6.07 -9.50 -2.63
N ILE A 60 -4.76 -9.67 -2.45
CA ILE A 60 -4.16 -10.89 -1.92
C ILE A 60 -4.67 -11.16 -0.50
N PHE A 61 -4.63 -10.15 0.38
CA PHE A 61 -5.11 -10.28 1.75
C PHE A 61 -6.58 -10.73 1.80
N ARG A 62 -7.43 -10.09 0.98
CA ARG A 62 -8.84 -10.43 0.88
C ARG A 62 -9.04 -11.88 0.45
N ALA A 63 -8.38 -12.29 -0.64
CA ALA A 63 -8.48 -13.64 -1.16
C ALA A 63 -8.02 -14.69 -0.13
N TRP A 64 -6.95 -14.41 0.61
CA TRP A 64 -6.34 -15.40 1.51
C TRP A 64 -7.00 -15.47 2.89
N PHE A 65 -7.35 -14.32 3.47
CA PHE A 65 -7.75 -14.24 4.88
C PHE A 65 -9.21 -13.91 5.10
N VAL A 66 -9.94 -13.46 4.07
CA VAL A 66 -11.37 -13.18 4.18
C VAL A 66 -12.17 -14.21 3.40
N ASP A 67 -11.78 -14.44 2.15
CA ASP A 67 -12.51 -15.35 1.27
C ASP A 67 -11.93 -16.79 1.31
N PHE A 68 -10.77 -17.00 1.95
CA PHE A 68 -10.08 -18.28 2.13
C PHE A 68 -9.87 -19.09 0.83
N GLU A 69 -9.67 -18.40 -0.30
CA GLU A 69 -9.53 -19.00 -1.64
C GLU A 69 -8.47 -20.11 -1.71
N PRO A 70 -7.26 -19.97 -1.11
CA PRO A 70 -6.27 -21.05 -1.13
C PRO A 70 -6.72 -22.31 -0.38
N VAL A 71 -7.42 -22.15 0.74
CA VAL A 71 -7.92 -23.28 1.54
C VAL A 71 -9.06 -23.98 0.80
N LYS A 72 -9.96 -23.22 0.15
CA LYS A 72 -11.01 -23.78 -0.72
C LYS A 72 -10.43 -24.55 -1.89
N ALA A 73 -9.42 -24.01 -2.56
CA ALA A 73 -8.73 -24.69 -3.65
C ALA A 73 -8.11 -26.01 -3.17
N LYS A 74 -7.43 -26.00 -2.03
CA LYS A 74 -6.84 -27.22 -1.43
C LYS A 74 -7.91 -28.24 -1.05
N ALA A 75 -9.02 -27.81 -0.46
CA ALA A 75 -10.15 -28.67 -0.14
C ALA A 75 -10.81 -29.29 -1.39
N ALA A 76 -10.75 -28.59 -2.53
CA ALA A 76 -11.18 -29.10 -3.83
C ALA A 76 -10.14 -30.01 -4.52
N GLY A 77 -9.02 -30.31 -3.86
CA GLY A 77 -7.97 -31.20 -4.38
C GLY A 77 -6.89 -30.50 -5.21
N ALA A 78 -6.83 -29.17 -5.23
CA ALA A 78 -5.74 -28.46 -5.89
C ALA A 78 -4.40 -28.73 -5.17
N THR A 79 -3.32 -28.84 -5.95
CA THR A 79 -1.96 -29.07 -5.44
C THR A 79 -1.12 -27.80 -5.37
N SER A 80 -1.62 -26.66 -5.87
CA SER A 80 -0.95 -25.35 -5.78
C SER A 80 -1.96 -24.21 -5.84
N PHE A 81 -1.51 -22.99 -5.48
CA PHE A 81 -2.30 -21.76 -5.63
C PHE A 81 -1.44 -20.65 -6.27
N PRO A 82 -1.98 -19.85 -7.21
CA PRO A 82 -1.21 -18.83 -7.90
C PRO A 82 -0.53 -17.84 -6.95
N SER A 83 0.74 -17.52 -7.24
CA SER A 83 1.56 -16.57 -6.46
C SER A 83 1.73 -16.94 -4.98
N MET A 84 1.48 -18.21 -4.60
CA MET A 84 1.76 -18.74 -3.27
C MET A 84 2.95 -19.71 -3.34
N PRO A 85 3.98 -19.54 -2.50
CA PRO A 85 5.07 -20.53 -2.40
C PRO A 85 4.52 -21.90 -2.02
N GLN A 86 4.98 -22.96 -2.70
CA GLN A 86 4.50 -24.33 -2.48
C GLN A 86 4.54 -24.76 -1.01
N PRO A 87 5.62 -24.50 -0.23
CA PRO A 87 5.65 -24.88 1.19
C PRO A 87 4.55 -24.22 2.03
N VAL A 88 4.12 -23.01 1.66
CA VAL A 88 3.03 -22.30 2.35
C VAL A 88 1.69 -22.96 1.99
N PHE A 89 1.48 -23.31 0.73
CA PHE A 89 0.26 -23.99 0.28
C PHE A 89 0.14 -25.38 0.92
N ASP A 90 1.23 -26.14 1.00
CA ASP A 90 1.29 -27.46 1.62
C ASP A 90 0.97 -27.42 3.12
N ALA A 91 1.26 -26.30 3.79
CA ALA A 91 0.92 -26.09 5.20
C ALA A 91 -0.54 -25.67 5.45
N LEU A 92 -1.32 -25.33 4.42
CA LEU A 92 -2.71 -24.92 4.60
C LEU A 92 -3.62 -26.08 5.08
N PRO A 93 -4.71 -25.79 5.81
CA PRO A 93 -5.74 -26.77 6.10
C PRO A 93 -6.38 -27.35 4.83
N THR A 94 -6.85 -28.59 4.89
CA THR A 94 -7.46 -29.30 3.76
C THR A 94 -8.99 -29.30 3.79
N ARG A 95 -9.61 -28.79 4.86
CA ARG A 95 -11.07 -28.71 5.00
C ARG A 95 -11.49 -27.54 5.89
N PHE A 96 -12.79 -27.26 5.84
CA PHE A 96 -13.46 -26.30 6.72
C PHE A 96 -14.23 -27.05 7.82
N VAL A 97 -14.37 -26.41 8.96
CA VAL A 97 -15.17 -26.86 10.12
C VAL A 97 -16.21 -25.79 10.46
N ASP A 98 -17.38 -26.22 10.92
CA ASP A 98 -18.43 -25.30 11.37
C ASP A 98 -18.01 -24.58 12.66
N SER A 99 -18.24 -23.28 12.71
CA SER A 99 -17.98 -22.45 13.90
C SER A 99 -19.11 -21.44 14.13
N ALA A 100 -19.08 -20.76 15.27
CA ALA A 100 -20.07 -19.75 15.64
C ALA A 100 -20.19 -18.58 14.62
N ILE A 101 -19.16 -18.36 13.79
CA ILE A 101 -19.14 -17.31 12.75
C ILE A 101 -19.29 -17.87 11.33
N GLY A 102 -19.65 -19.15 11.20
CA GLY A 102 -19.72 -19.88 9.93
C GLY A 102 -18.50 -20.80 9.72
N PRO A 103 -18.32 -21.33 8.50
CA PRO A 103 -17.24 -22.26 8.20
C PRO A 103 -15.87 -21.57 8.28
N VAL A 104 -14.95 -22.14 9.06
CA VAL A 104 -13.56 -21.67 9.18
C VAL A 104 -12.58 -22.78 8.82
N PRO A 105 -11.35 -22.47 8.38
CA PRO A 105 -10.34 -23.49 8.14
C PRO A 105 -10.08 -24.34 9.39
N GLU A 106 -9.89 -25.64 9.20
CA GLU A 106 -9.58 -26.54 10.31
C GLU A 106 -8.35 -26.06 11.11
N GLY A 107 -8.44 -26.15 12.44
CA GLY A 107 -7.40 -25.70 13.37
C GLY A 107 -7.47 -24.22 13.76
N TRP A 108 -8.40 -23.45 13.20
CA TRP A 108 -8.66 -22.07 13.61
C TRP A 108 -9.63 -22.02 14.80
N GLU A 109 -9.26 -21.28 15.84
CA GLU A 109 -10.11 -21.05 17.02
C GLU A 109 -10.81 -19.69 16.93
N VAL A 110 -12.12 -19.68 17.11
CA VAL A 110 -12.90 -18.44 17.20
C VAL A 110 -12.85 -17.95 18.65
N LYS A 111 -12.08 -16.88 18.89
CA LYS A 111 -12.08 -16.20 20.20
C LYS A 111 -13.10 -15.07 20.18
N SER A 112 -14.05 -15.11 21.12
CA SER A 112 -14.89 -13.96 21.40
C SER A 112 -14.07 -12.90 22.13
N ASN A 113 -13.99 -11.69 21.56
CA ASN A 113 -13.40 -10.54 22.26
C ASN A 113 -14.41 -10.10 23.33
N GLN A 114 -14.06 -10.25 24.61
CA GLN A 114 -14.77 -9.62 25.72
C GLN A 114 -14.45 -8.12 25.78
#